data_AF-A0A954YN63-F1
#
_entry.id   AF-A0A954YN63-F1
#
_cell.length_a   1.000
_cell.length_b   1.000
_cell.length_c   1.000
_cell.angle_alpha   90.00
_cell.angle_beta   90.00
_cell.angle_gamma   90.00
#
_symmetry.space_group_name_H-M   'P 1'
#
loop_
_entity.id
_entity.type
_entity.pdbx_description
1 polymer ?
#
loop_
_entity_poly.entity_id
_entity_poly.type
_entity_poly.pdbx_seq_one_letter_code
_entity_poly.pdbx_strand_id
1 'polypeptide(L)'
;MPFMFEKLEVYQKSVDLADEVARLTEAFPRGYGYLVDQLNRAALSIAANIAEGNGRFTKPDRRNFFTIARGSTQECVPLIEVARRRGMVSDEAALALHERLEVIAKMISGLINGLDQRVQ
;
A
#
# COMPACT_ATOMS: atom_id res chain seq x y z
N MET A 1 17.69 -13.79 -11.32
CA MET A 1 16.34 -13.80 -10.72
C MET A 1 15.49 -12.78 -11.47
N PRO A 2 14.39 -13.18 -12.11
CA PRO A 2 13.55 -12.28 -12.91
C PRO A 2 12.75 -11.29 -12.05
N PHE A 3 12.42 -11.63 -10.80
CA PHE A 3 11.57 -10.83 -9.92
C PHE A 3 12.37 -10.15 -8.79
N MET A 4 13.25 -9.21 -9.15
CA MET A 4 14.12 -8.52 -8.18
C MET A 4 13.36 -7.71 -7.11
N PHE A 5 12.09 -7.33 -7.37
CA PHE A 5 11.27 -6.59 -6.42
C PHE A 5 10.92 -7.39 -5.18
N GLU A 6 10.92 -8.73 -5.24
CA GLU A 6 10.61 -9.61 -4.10
C GLU A 6 11.61 -9.43 -2.94
N LYS A 7 12.80 -8.89 -3.22
CA LYS A 7 13.82 -8.55 -2.22
C LYS A 7 13.59 -7.21 -1.53
N LEU A 8 12.69 -6.37 -2.04
CA LEU A 8 12.39 -5.08 -1.44
C LEU A 8 11.53 -5.31 -0.20
N GLU A 9 12.03 -4.90 0.97
CA GLU A 9 11.26 -5.01 2.22
C GLU A 9 9.92 -4.26 2.13
N VAL A 10 9.89 -3.12 1.44
CA VAL A 10 8.64 -2.36 1.23
C VAL A 10 7.61 -3.12 0.39
N TYR A 11 8.06 -3.97 -0.55
CA TYR A 11 7.16 -4.85 -1.30
C TYR A 11 6.56 -5.90 -0.38
N GLN A 12 7.39 -6.59 0.40
CA GLN A 12 6.96 -7.64 1.34
C GLN A 12 5.92 -7.08 2.33
N LYS A 13 6.23 -5.95 2.99
CA LYS A 13 5.29 -5.28 3.90
C LYS A 13 3.99 -4.86 3.24
N SER A 14 4.04 -4.46 1.96
CA SER A 14 2.85 -4.06 1.21
C SER A 14 1.96 -5.26 0.87
N VAL A 15 2.55 -6.43 0.60
CA VAL A 15 1.81 -7.69 0.43
C VAL A 15 1.18 -8.11 1.75
N ASP A 16 1.93 -8.07 2.85
CA ASP A 16 1.41 -8.39 4.19
C ASP A 16 0.24 -7.48 4.58
N LEU A 17 0.35 -6.18 4.30
CA LEU A 17 -0.73 -5.21 4.52
C LEU A 17 -1.97 -5.55 3.67
N ALA A 18 -1.80 -5.85 2.38
CA ALA A 18 -2.91 -6.17 1.50
C ALA A 18 -3.67 -7.42 1.96
N ASP A 19 -2.95 -8.44 2.41
CA ASP A 19 -3.49 -9.68 2.95
C ASP A 19 -4.17 -9.47 4.33
N GLU A 20 -3.60 -8.63 5.21
CA GLU A 20 -4.25 -8.21 6.46
C GLU A 20 -5.56 -7.46 6.20
N VAL A 21 -5.55 -6.52 5.26
CA VAL A 21 -6.74 -5.75 4.86
C VAL A 21 -7.81 -6.65 4.25
N ALA A 22 -7.43 -7.60 3.38
CA ALA A 22 -8.35 -8.56 2.80
C ALA A 22 -9.08 -9.36 3.89
N ARG A 23 -8.33 -9.99 4.80
CA ARG A 23 -8.91 -10.71 5.95
C ARG A 23 -9.79 -9.83 6.82
N LEU A 24 -9.37 -8.60 7.11
CA LEU A 24 -10.16 -7.69 7.93
C LEU A 24 -11.52 -7.39 7.29
N THR A 25 -11.54 -7.17 5.98
CA THR A 25 -12.76 -6.80 5.24
C THR A 25 -13.72 -7.97 5.01
N GLU A 26 -13.27 -9.22 5.14
CA GLU A 26 -14.16 -10.40 5.13
C GLU A 26 -15.20 -10.37 6.26
N ALA A 27 -14.88 -9.72 7.37
CA ALA A 27 -15.79 -9.57 8.51
C ALA A 27 -16.81 -8.43 8.35
N PHE A 28 -16.73 -7.63 7.27
CA PHE A 28 -17.62 -6.49 7.10
C PHE A 28 -19.06 -6.94 6.82
N PRO A 29 -20.08 -6.30 7.44
CA PRO A 29 -21.47 -6.65 7.20
C PRO A 29 -21.89 -6.38 5.75
N ARG A 30 -22.98 -7.06 5.34
CA ARG A 30 -23.61 -6.79 4.04
C ARG A 30 -23.99 -5.32 3.91
N GLY A 31 -23.83 -4.76 2.71
CA GLY A 31 -24.12 -3.35 2.40
C GLY A 31 -22.88 -2.45 2.30
N TYR A 32 -21.70 -2.93 2.69
CA TYR A 32 -20.44 -2.18 2.63
C TYR A 32 -19.50 -2.62 1.51
N GLY A 33 -20.00 -3.34 0.50
CA GLY A 33 -19.20 -3.88 -0.60
C GLY A 33 -18.37 -2.82 -1.35
N TYR A 34 -18.88 -1.58 -1.45
CA TYR A 34 -18.12 -0.47 -2.04
C TYR A 34 -16.84 -0.15 -1.24
N LEU A 35 -16.92 -0.17 0.10
CA LEU A 35 -15.79 0.13 0.97
C LEU A 35 -14.79 -1.01 0.98
N VAL A 36 -15.29 -2.26 1.00
CA VAL A 36 -14.48 -3.48 0.85
C VAL A 36 -13.70 -3.43 -0.46
N ASP A 37 -14.35 -3.15 -1.59
CA ASP A 37 -13.69 -3.06 -2.91
C ASP A 37 -12.62 -1.96 -2.93
N GLN A 38 -12.98 -0.74 -2.51
CA GLN A 38 -12.05 0.39 -2.52
C GLN A 38 -10.83 0.14 -1.63
N LEU A 39 -11.04 -0.38 -0.42
CA LEU A 39 -9.95 -0.60 0.53
C LEU A 39 -9.02 -1.73 0.08
N ASN A 40 -9.57 -2.85 -0.39
CA ASN A 40 -8.75 -3.95 -0.91
C ASN A 40 -7.97 -3.56 -2.16
N ARG A 41 -8.59 -2.83 -3.09
CA ARG A 41 -7.92 -2.37 -4.31
C ARG A 41 -6.82 -1.36 -3.99
N ALA A 42 -7.06 -0.43 -3.07
CA ALA A 42 -6.04 0.52 -2.63
C ALA A 42 -4.86 -0.23 -1.99
N ALA A 43 -5.10 -1.15 -1.05
CA ALA A 43 -4.05 -1.90 -0.37
C ALA A 43 -3.22 -2.76 -1.35
N LEU A 44 -3.89 -3.50 -2.24
CA LEU A 44 -3.23 -4.33 -3.26
C LEU A 44 -2.44 -3.49 -4.27
N SER A 45 -2.96 -2.32 -4.64
CA SER A 45 -2.32 -1.39 -5.58
C SER A 45 -0.92 -0.97 -5.11
N ILE A 46 -0.69 -0.86 -3.80
CA ILE A 46 0.62 -0.50 -3.26
C ILE A 46 1.69 -1.53 -3.69
N ALA A 47 1.46 -2.81 -3.42
CA ALA A 47 2.40 -3.87 -3.77
C ALA A 47 2.55 -4.03 -5.29
N ALA A 48 1.43 -3.98 -6.03
CA ALA A 48 1.41 -4.11 -7.48
C ALA A 48 2.26 -3.00 -8.15
N ASN A 49 2.08 -1.75 -7.73
CA ASN A 49 2.83 -0.62 -8.29
C ASN A 49 4.31 -0.63 -7.87
N ILE A 50 4.67 -1.16 -6.69
CA ILE A 50 6.09 -1.35 -6.31
C ILE A 50 6.74 -2.38 -7.25
N ALA A 51 6.09 -3.52 -7.49
CA ALA A 51 6.60 -4.56 -8.36
C ALA A 51 6.77 -4.06 -9.80
N GLU A 52 5.73 -3.41 -10.34
CA GLU A 52 5.74 -2.87 -11.69
C GLU A 52 6.77 -1.76 -11.85
N GLY A 53 6.82 -0.82 -10.91
CA GLY A 53 7.80 0.25 -10.87
C GLY A 53 9.23 -0.28 -10.88
N ASN A 54 9.56 -1.25 -10.02
CA ASN A 54 10.90 -1.84 -9.98
C ASN A 54 11.30 -2.54 -11.29
N GLY A 55 10.33 -3.03 -12.07
CA GLY A 55 10.56 -3.62 -13.39
C GLY A 55 10.81 -2.61 -14.52
N ARG A 56 10.57 -1.31 -14.31
CA ARG A 56 10.75 -0.29 -15.35
C ARG A 56 12.23 0.01 -15.61
N PHE A 57 12.56 0.38 -16.85
CA PHE A 57 13.94 0.67 -17.26
C PHE A 57 14.38 2.10 -16.93
N THR A 58 13.48 3.08 -17.06
CA THR A 58 13.82 4.49 -16.90
C THR A 58 13.49 5.00 -15.49
N LYS A 59 14.26 5.99 -15.00
CA LYS A 59 13.97 6.64 -13.71
C LYS A 59 12.60 7.33 -13.68
N PRO A 60 12.15 8.05 -14.72
CA PRO A 60 10.81 8.66 -14.74
C PRO A 60 9.69 7.64 -14.61
N ASP A 61 9.76 6.52 -15.34
CA ASP A 61 8.73 5.48 -15.27
C ASP A 61 8.67 4.87 -13.87
N ARG A 62 9.84 4.51 -13.30
CA ARG A 62 9.93 4.01 -11.90
C ARG A 62 9.26 4.97 -10.92
N ARG A 63 9.58 6.26 -11.05
CA ARG A 63 9.03 7.32 -10.18
C ARG A 63 7.51 7.40 -10.29
N ASN A 64 6.95 7.28 -11.50
CA ASN A 64 5.51 7.32 -11.70
C ASN A 64 4.81 6.20 -10.92
N PHE A 65 5.26 4.95 -11.07
CA PHE A 65 4.70 3.82 -10.34
C PHE A 65 4.88 3.93 -8.83
N PHE A 66 6.05 4.34 -8.33
CA PHE A 66 6.24 4.54 -6.89
C PHE A 66 5.38 5.69 -6.35
N THR A 67 5.14 6.74 -7.14
CA THR A 67 4.20 7.81 -6.78
C THR A 67 2.77 7.28 -6.66
N ILE A 68 2.34 6.41 -7.58
CA ILE A 68 1.03 5.76 -7.51
C ILE A 68 0.93 4.88 -6.27
N ALA A 69 1.95 4.04 -5.99
CA ALA A 69 2.00 3.22 -4.78
C ALA A 69 1.86 4.09 -3.52
N ARG A 70 2.57 5.24 -3.47
CA ARG A 70 2.45 6.20 -2.39
C ARG A 70 1.05 6.81 -2.29
N GLY A 71 0.42 7.16 -3.41
CA GLY A 71 -0.97 7.61 -3.46
C GLY A 71 -1.92 6.57 -2.87
N SER A 72 -1.77 5.30 -3.23
CA SER A 72 -2.60 4.21 -2.68
C SER A 72 -2.43 4.02 -1.16
N THR A 73 -1.25 4.30 -0.58
CA THR A 73 -1.13 4.34 0.90
C THR A 73 -2.00 5.44 1.51
N GLN A 74 -2.08 6.59 0.86
CA GLN A 74 -2.90 7.72 1.32
C GLN A 74 -4.39 7.44 1.15
N GLU A 75 -4.79 6.70 0.12
CA GLU A 75 -6.18 6.28 -0.09
C GLU A 75 -6.67 5.30 0.98
N CYS A 76 -5.81 4.42 1.50
CA CYS A 76 -6.19 3.47 2.56
C CYS A 76 -6.60 4.17 3.86
N VAL A 77 -5.91 5.26 4.24
CA VAL A 77 -6.13 5.98 5.51
C VAL A 77 -7.59 6.42 5.73
N PRO A 78 -8.22 7.19 4.82
CA PRO A 78 -9.61 7.60 5.00
C PRO A 78 -10.59 6.42 4.90
N LEU A 79 -10.30 5.38 4.12
CA LEU A 79 -11.15 4.19 4.01
C LEU A 79 -11.18 3.40 5.33
N ILE A 80 -10.02 3.23 5.97
CA ILE A 80 -9.90 2.62 7.30
C ILE A 80 -10.62 3.47 8.35
N GLU A 81 -10.44 4.80 8.32
CA GLU A 81 -11.13 5.70 9.25
C GLU A 81 -12.66 5.63 9.11
N VAL A 82 -13.19 5.55 7.88
CA VAL A 82 -14.62 5.33 7.65
C VAL A 82 -15.06 3.99 8.21
N ALA A 83 -14.30 2.92 7.99
CA ALA A 83 -14.63 1.60 8.52
C ALA A 83 -14.64 1.58 10.05
N ARG A 84 -13.67 2.25 10.69
CA ARG A 84 -13.59 2.45 12.14
C ARG A 84 -14.79 3.21 12.70
N ARG A 85 -15.15 4.36 12.11
CA ARG A 85 -16.33 5.15 12.53
C ARG A 85 -17.66 4.40 12.39
N ARG A 86 -17.71 3.41 11.50
CA ARG A 86 -18.86 2.52 11.30
C ARG A 86 -18.84 1.29 12.22
N GLY A 87 -17.83 1.16 13.09
CA GLY A 87 -17.68 0.05 14.02
C GLY A 87 -17.27 -1.28 13.35
N MET A 88 -16.79 -1.25 12.10
CA MET A 88 -16.35 -2.45 11.38
C MET A 88 -14.87 -2.79 11.65
N VAL A 89 -14.12 -1.83 12.18
CA VAL A 89 -12.71 -1.96 12.56
C VAL A 89 -12.55 -1.37 13.95
N SER A 90 -11.85 -2.06 14.86
CA SER A 90 -11.59 -1.54 16.21
C SER A 90 -10.58 -0.38 16.16
N ASP A 91 -10.53 0.42 17.21
CA ASP A 91 -9.57 1.53 17.31
C ASP A 91 -8.12 1.02 17.28
N GLU A 92 -7.85 -0.12 17.92
CA GLU A 92 -6.53 -0.75 17.95
C GLU A 92 -6.11 -1.25 16.56
N ALA A 93 -7.03 -1.90 15.84
CA ALA A 93 -6.77 -2.38 14.48
C ALA A 93 -6.56 -1.22 13.51
N ALA A 94 -7.35 -0.16 13.63
CA ALA A 94 -7.21 1.03 12.79
C ALA A 94 -5.87 1.75 13.05
N LEU A 95 -5.45 1.88 14.31
CA LEU A 95 -4.16 2.45 14.67
C LEU A 95 -3.01 1.60 14.12
N ALA A 96 -3.05 0.28 14.31
CA ALA A 96 -2.01 -0.63 13.83
C ALA A 96 -1.88 -0.60 12.29
N LEU A 97 -3.00 -0.54 11.55
CA LEU A 97 -2.97 -0.38 10.10
C LEU A 97 -2.40 0.98 9.68
N HIS A 98 -2.75 2.06 10.39
CA HIS A 98 -2.22 3.39 10.12
C HIS A 98 -0.70 3.45 10.30
N GLU A 99 -0.16 2.89 11.37
CA GLU A 99 1.29 2.83 11.62
C GLU A 99 2.03 2.05 10.52
N ARG A 100 1.46 0.92 10.07
CA ARG A 100 2.02 0.15 8.95
C ARG A 100 2.01 0.94 7.64
N LEU A 101 0.90 1.62 7.33
CA LEU A 101 0.79 2.50 6.17
C LEU A 101 1.83 3.62 6.21
N GLU A 102 2.06 4.23 7.38
CA GLU A 102 3.08 5.27 7.56
C GLU A 102 4.49 4.75 7.28
N VAL A 103 4.83 3.56 7.80
CA VAL A 103 6.12 2.91 7.51
C VAL A 103 6.29 2.67 6.02
N ILE A 104 5.28 2.07 5.36
CA ILE A 104 5.31 1.80 3.93
C ILE A 104 5.44 3.09 3.12
N ALA A 105 4.67 4.14 3.45
CA ALA A 105 4.73 5.44 2.77
C ALA A 105 6.12 6.09 2.89
N LYS A 106 6.78 5.99 4.05
CA LYS A 106 8.16 6.45 4.26
C LYS A 106 9.15 5.66 3.39
N MET A 107 9.03 4.34 3.34
CA MET A 107 9.90 3.49 2.53
C MET A 107 9.74 3.78 1.03
N ILE A 108 8.50 3.94 0.54
CA ILE A 108 8.23 4.32 -0.86
C ILE A 108 8.82 5.70 -1.16
N SER A 109 8.68 6.66 -0.24
CA SER A 109 9.30 7.99 -0.40
C SER A 109 10.83 7.88 -0.48
N GLY A 110 11.44 6.97 0.29
CA GLY A 110 12.86 6.62 0.18
C GLY A 110 13.23 6.06 -1.19
N LEU A 111 12.41 5.17 -1.77
CA LEU A 111 12.63 4.68 -3.15
C LEU A 111 12.58 5.81 -4.17
N ILE A 112 11.59 6.70 -4.09
CA ILE A 112 11.41 7.85 -4.99
C ILE A 112 12.64 8.76 -4.93
N ASN A 113 13.08 9.12 -3.72
CA ASN A 113 14.23 10.02 -3.52
C ASN A 113 15.55 9.35 -3.95
N GLY A 114 15.69 8.04 -3.73
CA GLY A 114 16.86 7.27 -4.12
C GLY A 114 17.05 7.13 -5.64
N LEU A 115 16.02 7.37 -6.45
CA LEU A 115 16.15 7.38 -7.92
C LEU A 115 17.06 8.51 -8.42
N ASP A 116 17.02 9.67 -7.76
CA ASP A 116 17.83 10.84 -8.16
C ASP A 116 19.28 10.73 -7.67
N GLN A 117 19.48 10.05 -6.54
CA GLN A 117 20.81 9.90 -5.92
C GLN A 117 21.69 8.84 -6.59
N ARG A 118 21.13 7.98 -7.45
CA ARG A 118 21.91 7.04 -8.28
C ARG A 118 22.54 7.72 -9.49
N VAL A 119 23.37 8.72 -9.24
CA VAL A 119 24.36 9.25 -10.19
C VAL A 119 25.72 8.98 -9.57
N GLN A 120 26.25 7.79 -9.83
CA GLN A 120 27.66 7.43 -9.83
C GLN A 120 27.83 6.33 -10.87
#